data_AF-A0A949HRP9-F1
#
_entry.id   AF-A0A949HRP9-F1
#
_cell.length_a   1.000
_cell.length_b   1.000
_cell.length_c   1.000
_cell.angle_alpha   90.00
_cell.angle_beta   90.00
_cell.angle_gamma   90.00
#
_symmetry.space_group_name_H-M   'P 1'
#
loop_
_entity.id
_entity.type
_entity.pdbx_description
1 polymer ?
#
loop_
_entity_poly.entity_id
_entity_poly.type
_entity_poly.pdbx_seq_one_letter_code
_entity_poly.pdbx_strand_id
1 'polypeptide(L)'
;WGQCQWIGGDYTSGSQSKKRPSSHGRGVHSKRLRGKNLDDLLNRLENRFRYVDIHCGDWHRLVSPQMTFKRGVTGVFLDPPYLKSTRTVGLYGLDDVQVANDVFDWACENGCNPKLKIAVCGLEGDYNFPSGWQSVAWSAAGQSKNSSKERIWFSPSCGHESLRGE
;
A
#
# COMPACT_ATOMS: atom_id res chain seq x y z
N TRP A 1 0.25 11.01 -7.54
CA TRP A 1 0.06 11.41 -8.95
C TRP A 1 1.28 12.20 -9.37
N GLY A 2 2.14 11.59 -10.18
CA GLY A 2 3.45 12.13 -10.51
C GLY A 2 4.48 11.04 -10.78
N GLN A 3 4.13 10.03 -11.58
CA GLN A 3 5.15 9.29 -12.31
C GLN A 3 5.39 10.02 -13.62
N CYS A 4 6.55 10.63 -13.74
CA CYS A 4 7.04 11.20 -14.99
C CYS A 4 7.15 10.06 -16.02
N GLN A 5 6.41 10.15 -17.11
CA GLN A 5 6.57 9.32 -18.29
C GLN A 5 7.89 9.69 -18.96
N TRP A 6 8.98 9.06 -18.53
CA TRP A 6 10.24 9.10 -19.26
C TRP A 6 10.51 7.73 -19.87
N ILE A 7 10.51 7.66 -21.20
CA ILE A 7 10.74 6.44 -21.99
C ILE A 7 12.12 6.61 -22.63
N GLY A 8 13.16 6.10 -21.96
CA GLY A 8 14.56 6.06 -22.39
C GLY A 8 15.43 5.37 -21.33
N GLY A 9 16.64 4.91 -21.67
CA GLY A 9 17.58 4.26 -20.72
C GLY A 9 18.73 5.15 -20.23
N ASP A 10 18.82 6.36 -20.79
CA ASP A 10 19.84 7.40 -20.60
C ASP A 10 19.62 8.46 -19.50
N TYR A 11 18.83 8.22 -18.43
CA TYR A 11 18.55 9.28 -17.42
C TYR A 11 19.83 9.75 -16.70
N THR A 12 20.89 8.97 -16.81
CA THR A 12 22.18 9.20 -16.17
C THR A 12 23.36 9.21 -17.15
N SER A 13 23.14 9.00 -18.46
CA SER A 13 24.21 9.06 -19.44
C SER A 13 24.30 10.50 -19.99
N GLY A 14 25.48 11.12 -19.91
CA GLY A 14 25.68 12.53 -20.30
C GLY A 14 25.42 12.87 -21.76
N SER A 15 24.94 11.92 -22.57
CA SER A 15 24.55 12.10 -23.96
C SER A 15 23.04 12.32 -24.10
N GLN A 16 22.60 13.58 -24.18
CA GLN A 16 21.20 13.90 -24.46
C GLN A 16 20.85 13.61 -25.93
N SER A 17 19.99 12.63 -26.16
CA SER A 17 19.41 12.38 -27.48
C SER A 17 18.56 13.59 -27.92
N LYS A 18 18.90 14.21 -29.06
CA LYS A 18 18.13 15.32 -29.66
C LYS A 18 16.93 14.86 -30.49
N LYS A 19 16.63 13.56 -30.54
CA LYS A 19 15.50 13.03 -31.31
C LYS A 19 14.19 13.40 -30.60
N ARG A 20 13.26 14.01 -31.35
CA ARG A 20 11.89 14.24 -30.86
C ARG A 20 11.25 12.89 -30.51
N PRO A 21 10.68 12.72 -29.31
CA PRO A 21 9.98 11.49 -28.95
C PRO A 21 8.82 11.23 -29.92
N SER A 22 8.82 10.07 -30.56
CA SER A 22 7.72 9.64 -31.42
C SER A 22 6.56 9.11 -30.58
N SER A 23 5.66 10.01 -30.19
CA SER A 23 4.34 9.64 -29.69
C SER A 23 3.49 9.14 -30.87
N HIS A 24 3.41 7.82 -31.07
CA HIS A 24 2.54 7.18 -32.07
C HIS A 24 1.04 7.31 -31.75
N GLY A 25 0.62 8.39 -31.06
CA GLY A 25 -0.76 8.59 -30.66
C GLY A 25 -1.30 7.45 -29.79
N ARG A 26 -0.44 6.81 -28.98
CA ARG A 26 -0.84 5.74 -28.03
C ARG A 26 -0.86 6.21 -26.56
N GLY A 27 -0.48 7.46 -26.30
CA GLY A 27 -0.56 8.06 -24.96
C GLY A 27 -1.97 8.54 -24.61
N VAL A 28 -2.18 8.90 -23.35
CA VAL A 28 -3.48 9.42 -22.83
C VAL A 28 -4.01 10.65 -23.59
N HIS A 29 -3.14 11.40 -24.27
CA HIS A 29 -3.53 12.53 -25.13
C HIS A 29 -3.86 12.14 -26.59
N SER A 30 -3.87 10.85 -26.91
CA SER A 30 -4.25 10.29 -28.21
C SER A 30 -5.63 10.75 -28.63
N LYS A 31 -5.78 11.20 -29.88
CA LYS A 31 -7.10 11.51 -30.46
C LYS A 31 -8.08 10.32 -30.40
N ARG A 32 -7.59 9.07 -30.29
CA ARG A 32 -8.40 7.85 -30.20
C ARG A 32 -8.88 7.53 -28.77
N LEU A 33 -8.21 8.06 -27.75
CA LEU A 33 -8.50 7.84 -26.33
C LEU A 33 -9.10 9.08 -25.62
N ARG A 34 -9.11 10.23 -26.30
CA ARG A 34 -9.48 11.58 -25.79
C ARG A 34 -10.91 11.76 -25.25
N GLY A 35 -11.74 10.73 -25.12
CA GLY A 35 -13.15 10.97 -24.78
C GLY A 35 -14.02 9.75 -24.49
N LYS A 36 -13.44 8.60 -24.12
CA LYS A 36 -14.26 7.51 -23.56
C LYS A 36 -13.76 7.23 -22.15
N ASN A 37 -14.51 7.76 -21.19
CA ASN A 37 -14.46 7.44 -19.75
C ASN A 37 -13.40 8.18 -18.90
N LEU A 38 -12.62 9.14 -19.42
CA LEU A 38 -11.73 9.92 -18.55
C LEU A 38 -12.52 10.82 -17.60
N ASP A 39 -13.50 11.56 -18.12
CA ASP A 39 -14.35 12.43 -17.29
C ASP A 39 -15.15 11.61 -16.27
N ASP A 40 -15.70 10.46 -16.70
CA ASP A 40 -16.36 9.51 -15.79
C ASP A 40 -15.40 9.01 -14.69
N LEU A 41 -14.19 8.61 -15.06
CA LEU A 41 -13.18 8.16 -14.11
C LEU A 41 -12.81 9.27 -13.11
N LEU A 42 -12.57 10.49 -13.59
CA LEU A 42 -12.23 11.62 -12.74
C LEU A 42 -13.38 11.97 -11.79
N ASN A 43 -14.62 11.98 -12.29
CA ASN A 43 -15.81 12.20 -11.46
C ASN A 43 -15.99 11.09 -10.41
N ARG A 44 -15.72 9.83 -10.77
CA ARG A 44 -15.78 8.70 -9.83
C ARG A 44 -14.70 8.79 -8.76
N LEU A 45 -13.49 9.19 -9.12
CA LEU A 45 -12.39 9.42 -8.17
C LEU A 45 -12.70 10.60 -7.25
N GLU A 46 -13.19 11.72 -7.78
CA GLU A 46 -13.59 12.89 -7.00
C GLU A 46 -14.65 12.51 -5.96
N ASN A 47 -15.71 11.82 -6.38
CA ASN A 47 -16.77 11.40 -5.47
C ASN A 47 -16.26 10.43 -4.39
N ARG A 48 -15.33 9.53 -4.73
CA ARG A 48 -14.70 8.62 -3.76
C ARG A 48 -13.80 9.36 -2.76
N PHE A 49 -13.13 10.44 -3.17
CA PHE A 49 -12.23 11.21 -2.30
C PHE A 49 -12.91 12.32 -1.49
N ARG A 50 -14.22 12.56 -1.66
CA ARG A 50 -14.97 13.64 -0.97
C ARG A 50 -14.76 13.68 0.55
N TYR A 51 -14.52 12.52 1.18
CA TYR A 51 -14.32 12.39 2.62
C TYR A 51 -12.96 11.75 2.96
N VAL A 52 -11.96 11.96 2.10
CA VAL A 52 -10.62 11.40 2.25
C VAL A 52 -9.61 12.54 2.41
N ASP A 53 -8.97 12.59 3.57
CA ASP A 53 -7.80 13.43 3.79
C ASP A 53 -6.54 12.70 3.30
N ILE A 54 -5.76 13.37 2.45
CA ILE A 54 -4.52 12.80 1.88
C ILE A 54 -3.32 13.48 2.53
N HIS A 55 -2.44 12.66 3.11
CA HIS A 55 -1.20 13.13 3.73
C HIS A 55 0.02 12.60 2.97
N CYS A 56 1.05 13.43 2.83
CA CYS A 56 2.34 13.05 2.27
C CYS A 56 3.43 13.32 3.32
N GLY A 57 4.19 12.28 3.67
CA GLY A 57 5.21 12.32 4.71
C GLY A 57 5.14 11.09 5.61
N ASP A 58 5.72 11.21 6.80
CA ASP A 58 5.77 10.13 7.79
C ASP A 58 4.37 9.66 8.23
N TRP A 59 4.20 8.34 8.25
CA TRP A 59 2.95 7.64 8.52
C TRP A 59 2.54 7.73 10.00
N HIS A 60 3.48 7.93 10.93
CA HIS A 60 3.20 8.10 12.37
C HIS A 60 2.19 9.22 12.65
N ARG A 61 2.14 10.24 11.77
CA ARG A 61 1.19 11.36 11.85
C ARG A 61 -0.27 10.90 11.72
N LEU A 62 -0.51 9.85 10.94
CA LEU A 62 -1.84 9.29 10.68
C LEU A 62 -2.32 8.35 11.78
N VAL A 63 -1.39 7.73 12.51
CA VAL A 63 -1.71 6.79 13.59
C VAL A 63 -1.71 7.41 14.99
N SER A 64 -1.59 8.74 15.07
CA SER A 64 -1.69 9.46 16.34
C SER A 64 -3.07 9.27 17.01
N PRO A 65 -3.17 9.30 18.37
CA PRO A 65 -4.45 9.11 19.07
C PRO A 65 -5.55 10.10 18.65
N GLN A 66 -5.17 11.33 18.29
CA GLN A 66 -6.08 12.37 17.83
C GLN A 66 -6.74 12.02 16.49
N MET A 67 -5.99 11.39 15.59
CA MET A 67 -6.47 11.00 14.26
C MET A 67 -7.22 9.66 14.29
N THR A 68 -6.96 8.83 15.29
CA THR A 68 -7.55 7.51 15.42
C THR A 68 -8.63 7.47 16.51
N PHE A 69 -8.32 6.89 17.67
CA PHE A 69 -9.34 6.41 18.61
C PHE A 69 -9.92 7.47 19.56
N LYS A 70 -9.42 8.71 19.58
CA LYS A 70 -10.05 9.79 20.36
C LYS A 70 -11.40 10.24 19.78
N ARG A 71 -11.70 9.91 18.52
CA ARG A 71 -12.94 10.29 17.81
C ARG A 71 -13.96 9.15 17.72
N GLY A 72 -13.60 7.94 18.14
CA GLY A 72 -14.46 6.75 18.05
C GLY A 72 -13.64 5.49 17.79
N VAL A 73 -14.30 4.44 17.29
CA VAL A 73 -13.63 3.25 16.79
C VAL A 73 -13.00 3.56 15.44
N THR A 74 -11.74 3.17 15.23
CA THR A 74 -11.00 3.42 13.99
C THR A 74 -10.40 2.13 13.44
N GLY A 75 -10.59 1.90 12.14
CA GLY A 75 -9.85 0.89 11.39
C GLY A 75 -8.52 1.45 10.90
N VAL A 76 -7.43 0.71 11.09
CA VAL A 76 -6.10 1.06 10.60
C VAL A 76 -5.59 -0.10 9.74
N PHE A 77 -5.31 0.19 8.47
CA PHE A 77 -4.76 -0.79 7.53
C PHE A 77 -3.36 -0.34 7.13
N LEU A 78 -2.36 -1.18 7.42
CA LEU A 78 -0.95 -0.91 7.18
C LEU A 78 -0.39 -1.90 6.17
N ASP A 79 0.17 -1.37 5.10
CA ASP A 79 0.85 -2.13 4.05
C ASP A 79 2.29 -1.62 3.91
N PRO A 80 3.17 -1.94 4.87
CA PRO A 80 4.55 -1.50 4.83
C PRO A 80 5.32 -2.21 3.71
N PRO A 81 6.46 -1.66 3.27
CA PRO A 81 7.37 -2.41 2.42
C PRO A 81 7.83 -3.70 3.12
N TYR A 82 7.46 -4.87 2.58
CA TYR A 82 7.78 -6.18 3.17
C TYR A 82 9.27 -6.40 3.47
N LEU A 83 9.53 -7.16 4.54
CA LEU A 83 10.88 -7.48 5.00
C LEU A 83 11.68 -8.23 3.91
N LYS A 84 12.97 -7.92 3.82
CA LYS A 84 13.89 -8.20 2.69
C LYS A 84 14.01 -9.65 2.18
N SER A 85 13.42 -10.65 2.83
CA SER A 85 13.73 -12.08 2.57
C SER A 85 13.33 -12.58 1.16
N THR A 86 12.53 -11.83 0.40
CA THR A 86 12.01 -12.28 -0.92
C THR A 86 12.09 -11.25 -2.05
N ARG A 87 12.77 -10.10 -1.86
CA ARG A 87 12.84 -9.03 -2.87
C ARG A 87 14.21 -8.96 -3.56
N THR A 88 14.19 -8.59 -4.84
CA THR A 88 15.39 -8.17 -5.57
C THR A 88 15.95 -6.92 -4.89
N VAL A 89 17.20 -7.00 -4.42
CA VAL A 89 17.92 -5.86 -3.83
C VAL A 89 17.89 -4.68 -4.80
N GLY A 90 17.43 -3.51 -4.33
CA GLY A 90 17.46 -2.25 -5.10
C GLY A 90 16.13 -1.81 -5.74
N LEU A 91 14.98 -2.41 -5.41
CA LEU A 91 13.68 -2.00 -5.97
C LEU A 91 13.15 -0.67 -5.38
N TYR A 92 13.49 -0.36 -4.14
CA TYR A 92 13.21 0.91 -3.47
C TYR A 92 14.50 1.42 -2.82
N GLY A 93 14.73 2.73 -2.87
CA GLY A 93 15.89 3.36 -2.23
C GLY A 93 15.84 3.12 -0.72
N LEU A 94 17.03 2.92 -0.13
CA LEU A 94 17.36 2.78 1.30
C LEU A 94 16.20 3.00 2.32
N ASP A 95 16.12 2.09 3.31
CA ASP A 95 15.30 2.11 4.56
C ASP A 95 13.98 1.33 4.62
N ASP A 96 13.64 0.50 3.62
CA ASP A 96 12.42 -0.35 3.62
C ASP A 96 12.21 -1.22 4.88
N VAL A 97 13.29 -1.77 5.45
CA VAL A 97 13.20 -2.70 6.59
C VAL A 97 12.81 -1.98 7.88
N GLN A 98 13.26 -0.74 8.05
CA GLN A 98 12.96 0.02 9.27
C GLN A 98 11.46 0.32 9.34
N VAL A 99 10.85 0.74 8.24
CA VAL A 99 9.41 1.03 8.19
C VAL A 99 8.56 -0.20 8.54
N ALA A 100 8.93 -1.39 8.07
CA ALA A 100 8.23 -2.63 8.41
C ALA A 100 8.33 -2.97 9.90
N ASN A 101 9.52 -2.81 10.49
CA ASN A 101 9.71 -3.03 11.93
C ASN A 101 8.96 -1.99 12.76
N ASP A 102 9.00 -0.71 12.39
CA ASP A 102 8.29 0.36 13.09
C ASP A 102 6.76 0.13 13.07
N VAL A 103 6.23 -0.33 11.93
CA VAL A 103 4.81 -0.72 11.81
C VAL A 103 4.49 -1.89 12.73
N PHE A 104 5.35 -2.90 12.78
CA PHE A 104 5.16 -4.06 13.65
C PHE A 104 5.17 -3.67 15.13
N ASP A 105 6.15 -2.88 15.56
CA ASP A 105 6.29 -2.42 16.94
C ASP A 105 5.07 -1.58 17.37
N TRP A 106 4.70 -0.58 16.56
CA TRP A 106 3.51 0.23 16.82
C TRP A 106 2.23 -0.61 16.90
N ALA A 107 2.07 -1.58 16.00
CA ALA A 107 0.91 -2.46 15.99
C ALA A 107 0.88 -3.33 17.26
N CYS A 108 2.01 -3.89 17.70
CA CYS A 108 2.11 -4.63 18.95
C CYS A 108 1.70 -3.78 20.17
N GLU A 109 2.18 -2.55 20.25
CA GLU A 109 1.85 -1.61 21.34
C GLU A 109 0.36 -1.24 21.37
N ASN A 110 -0.28 -1.11 20.21
CA ASN A 110 -1.65 -0.61 20.08
C ASN A 110 -2.71 -1.71 19.89
N GLY A 111 -2.30 -2.96 19.65
CA GLY A 111 -3.19 -4.08 19.31
C GLY A 111 -4.24 -4.41 20.35
N CYS A 112 -3.96 -4.14 21.63
CA CYS A 112 -4.89 -4.39 22.73
C CYS A 112 -5.92 -3.26 22.93
N ASN A 113 -5.84 -2.17 22.17
CA ASN A 113 -6.78 -1.06 22.29
C ASN A 113 -8.14 -1.43 21.66
N PRO A 114 -9.24 -1.52 22.45
CA PRO A 114 -10.55 -1.95 21.93
C PRO A 114 -11.16 -0.95 20.93
N LYS A 115 -10.62 0.26 20.82
CA LYS A 115 -11.06 1.28 19.87
C LYS A 115 -10.27 1.28 18.55
N LEU A 116 -9.22 0.47 18.43
CA LEU A 116 -8.42 0.35 17.21
C LEU A 116 -8.62 -1.03 16.60
N LYS A 117 -9.05 -1.11 15.34
CA LYS A 117 -9.10 -2.35 14.55
C LYS A 117 -7.94 -2.32 13.54
N ILE A 118 -6.87 -3.05 13.83
CA ILE A 118 -5.62 -2.97 13.08
C ILE A 118 -5.49 -4.19 12.16
N ALA A 119 -5.12 -3.95 10.92
CA ALA A 119 -4.73 -4.95 9.94
C ALA A 119 -3.35 -4.60 9.38
N VAL A 120 -2.41 -5.54 9.45
CA VAL A 120 -1.04 -5.37 8.94
C VAL A 120 -0.78 -6.41 7.85
N CYS A 121 -0.26 -5.98 6.71
CA CYS A 121 0.13 -6.86 5.60
C CYS A 121 1.62 -7.22 5.67
N GLY A 122 1.94 -8.42 5.20
CA GLY A 122 3.30 -8.92 5.12
C GLY A 122 3.37 -10.30 4.50
N LEU A 123 4.52 -10.93 4.61
CA LEU A 123 4.74 -12.32 4.21
C LEU A 123 4.84 -13.24 5.42
N GLU A 124 4.47 -14.49 5.24
CA GLU A 124 4.66 -15.53 6.23
C GLU A 124 6.12 -15.55 6.74
N GLY A 125 6.28 -15.42 8.06
CA GLY A 125 7.57 -15.32 8.73
C GLY A 125 8.09 -13.90 8.93
N ASP A 126 7.44 -12.87 8.39
CA ASP A 126 7.86 -11.47 8.59
C ASP A 126 7.67 -11.02 10.05
N TYR A 127 6.53 -11.38 10.65
CA TYR A 127 6.13 -10.87 11.95
C TYR A 127 5.72 -11.99 12.90
N ASN A 128 6.08 -11.82 14.17
CA ASN A 128 5.64 -12.69 15.27
C ASN A 128 4.77 -11.90 16.24
N PHE A 129 3.52 -11.65 15.84
CA PHE A 129 2.59 -10.87 16.66
C PHE A 129 2.25 -11.58 17.99
N PRO A 130 1.95 -10.81 19.06
CA PRO A 130 1.53 -11.36 20.35
C PRO A 130 0.26 -12.21 20.29
N SER A 131 -0.03 -12.93 21.37
CA SER A 131 -1.26 -13.71 21.49
C SER A 131 -2.52 -12.86 21.29
N GLY A 132 -3.54 -13.45 20.66
CA GLY A 132 -4.80 -12.79 20.33
C GLY A 132 -4.83 -12.12 18.96
N TRP A 133 -3.68 -11.94 18.28
CA TRP A 133 -3.66 -11.58 16.87
C TRP A 133 -4.02 -12.78 15.99
N GLN A 134 -4.76 -12.55 14.92
CA GLN A 134 -5.11 -13.57 13.94
C GLN A 134 -4.34 -13.34 12.65
N SER A 135 -3.57 -14.35 12.23
CA SER A 135 -2.94 -14.37 10.90
C SER A 135 -3.86 -15.05 9.90
N VAL A 136 -4.16 -14.39 8.79
CA VAL A 136 -4.98 -14.90 7.70
C VAL A 136 -4.13 -14.98 6.43
N ALA A 137 -4.13 -16.15 5.80
CA ALA A 137 -3.54 -16.30 4.47
C ALA A 137 -4.36 -15.53 3.45
N TRP A 138 -3.68 -14.74 2.63
CA TRP A 138 -4.28 -14.05 1.50
C TRP A 138 -3.61 -14.52 0.21
N SER A 139 -4.41 -14.68 -0.85
CA SER A 139 -3.89 -14.93 -2.19
C SER A 139 -4.60 -13.98 -3.14
N ALA A 140 -3.85 -13.04 -3.71
CA ALA A 140 -4.35 -12.28 -4.84
C ALA A 140 -4.60 -13.25 -6.01
N ALA A 141 -5.73 -13.12 -6.69
CA ALA A 141 -6.09 -13.92 -7.87
C ALA A 141 -5.10 -13.79 -9.07
N GLY A 142 -4.00 -13.05 -8.90
CA GLY A 142 -2.89 -12.96 -9.85
C GLY A 142 -1.77 -13.94 -9.48
N GLN A 143 -1.46 -14.86 -10.38
CA GLN A 143 -0.39 -15.84 -10.24
C GLN A 143 0.99 -15.17 -10.07
N SER A 144 1.40 -14.91 -8.82
CA SER A 144 2.79 -14.59 -8.48
C SER A 144 3.39 -15.75 -7.68
N LYS A 145 4.70 -16.00 -7.84
CA LYS A 145 5.43 -17.07 -7.11
C LYS A 145 5.33 -16.97 -5.58
N ASN A 146 4.92 -15.82 -5.05
CA ASN A 146 4.79 -15.56 -3.61
C ASN A 146 3.34 -15.43 -3.13
N SER A 147 2.34 -15.64 -4.01
CA SER A 147 0.91 -15.54 -3.68
C SER A 147 0.45 -16.44 -2.53
N SER A 148 1.15 -17.55 -2.26
CA SER A 148 0.85 -18.43 -1.13
C SER A 148 1.40 -17.94 0.21
N LYS A 149 2.31 -16.95 0.21
CA LYS A 149 3.00 -16.47 1.40
C LYS A 149 2.44 -15.17 1.94
N GLU A 150 1.56 -14.49 1.23
CA GLU A 150 0.96 -13.25 1.74
C GLU A 150 0.09 -13.55 2.97
N ARG A 151 0.24 -12.70 3.99
CA ARG A 151 -0.46 -12.79 5.26
C ARG A 151 -0.99 -11.41 5.64
N ILE A 152 -2.16 -11.41 6.27
CA ILE A 152 -2.73 -10.25 6.94
C ILE A 152 -2.91 -10.61 8.41
N TRP A 153 -2.36 -9.81 9.31
CA TRP A 153 -2.55 -9.95 10.75
C TRP A 153 -3.59 -8.97 11.25
N PHE A 154 -4.62 -9.48 11.93
CA PHE A 154 -5.69 -8.69 12.53
C PHE A 154 -5.56 -8.63 14.04
N SER A 155 -5.71 -7.43 14.62
CA SER A 155 -5.68 -7.24 16.07
C SER A 155 -6.89 -7.90 16.76
N PRO A 156 -6.80 -8.25 18.06
CA PRO A 156 -7.88 -8.88 18.82
C PRO A 156 -9.25 -8.18 18.71
N SER A 157 -9.23 -6.85 18.61
CA SER A 157 -10.39 -5.97 18.48
C SER A 157 -11.14 -6.07 17.13
N CYS A 158 -10.54 -6.68 16.11
CA CYS A 158 -11.20 -6.89 14.81
C CYS A 158 -12.36 -7.88 14.90
N GLY A 159 -12.38 -8.73 15.95
CA GLY A 159 -13.32 -9.82 16.10
C GLY A 159 -12.88 -11.02 15.27
N HIS A 160 -12.81 -12.19 15.89
CA HIS A 160 -12.53 -13.43 15.19
C HIS A 160 -13.84 -13.96 14.60
N GLU A 161 -14.14 -13.61 13.37
CA GLU A 161 -15.14 -14.35 12.61
C GLU A 161 -14.47 -15.62 12.07
N SER A 162 -15.05 -16.79 12.35
CA SER A 162 -14.61 -18.03 11.72
C SER A 162 -14.79 -17.86 10.22
N LEU A 163 -13.68 -17.79 9.48
CA LEU A 163 -13.69 -17.78 8.02
C LEU A 163 -14.54 -18.96 7.56
N ARG A 164 -15.76 -18.69 7.10
CA ARG A 164 -16.62 -19.72 6.49
C ARG A 164 -15.88 -20.18 5.24
N GLY A 165 -15.36 -21.40 5.29
CA GLY A 165 -14.92 -22.09 4.10
C GLY A 165 -16.14 -22.40 3.23
N GLU A 166 -16.15 -21.86 2.03
CA GLU A 166 -16.88 -22.38 0.87
C GLU A 166 -15.91 -22.49 -0.30
#